data_AF-A0A523JSS6-F1
#
_entry.id   AF-A0A523JSS6-F1
#
_cell.length_a   1.000
_cell.length_b   1.000
_cell.length_c   1.000
_cell.angle_alpha   90.00
_cell.angle_beta   90.00
_cell.angle_gamma   90.00
#
_symmetry.space_group_name_H-M   'P 1'
#
loop_
_entity.id
_entity.type
_entity.pdbx_description
1 polymer ?
#
loop_
_entity_poly.entity_id
_entity_poly.type
_entity_poly.pdbx_seq_one_letter_code
_entity_poly.pdbx_strand_id
1 'polypeptide(L)'
;MSHSDRSQECPGIAVHIPAKYYERIPKFYFIVGLLLVGNAIYDGLNDTAAYAHFFFGAMSIIYAVSVQRARLKHRDNPPAEDSQQKPSESQS
;
A
#
# COMPACT_ATOMS: atom_id res chain seq x y z
N MET A 1 0.43 9.78 -47.68
CA MET A 1 -0.12 11.06 -47.15
C MET A 1 -1.45 10.72 -46.50
N SER A 2 -1.58 10.96 -45.19
CA SER A 2 -2.76 10.75 -44.31
C SER A 2 -3.29 9.32 -44.16
N HIS A 3 -3.76 8.79 -43.02
CA HIS A 3 -3.96 9.23 -41.62
C HIS A 3 -3.87 7.93 -40.78
N SER A 4 -3.06 7.86 -39.73
CA SER A 4 -3.41 8.14 -38.33
C SER A 4 -4.50 7.26 -37.72
N ASP A 5 -4.09 6.63 -36.61
CA ASP A 5 -4.83 6.40 -35.36
C ASP A 5 -5.95 5.36 -35.31
N ARG A 6 -5.61 4.24 -34.68
CA ARG A 6 -6.47 3.59 -33.69
C ARG A 6 -5.64 2.80 -32.66
N SER A 7 -4.78 3.51 -31.93
CA SER A 7 -4.39 3.06 -30.59
C SER A 7 -5.58 3.33 -29.68
N GLN A 8 -6.48 2.34 -29.57
CA GLN A 8 -7.41 2.29 -28.45
C GLN A 8 -6.60 1.95 -27.20
N GLU A 9 -5.95 2.95 -26.63
CA GLU A 9 -5.53 2.91 -25.24
C GLU A 9 -6.82 2.86 -24.41
N CYS A 10 -7.14 1.67 -23.90
CA CYS A 10 -8.09 1.53 -22.82
C CYS A 10 -7.69 2.52 -21.73
N PRO A 11 -8.56 3.44 -21.28
CA PRO A 11 -8.24 4.30 -20.17
C PRO A 11 -8.12 3.41 -18.94
N GLY A 12 -6.88 3.03 -18.62
CA GLY A 12 -6.52 2.47 -17.34
C GLY A 12 -7.04 3.47 -16.33
N ILE A 13 -8.11 3.10 -15.64
CA ILE A 13 -8.67 3.88 -14.54
C ILE A 13 -7.56 3.89 -13.50
N ALA A 14 -6.68 4.89 -13.58
CA ALA A 14 -5.81 5.28 -12.50
C ALA A 14 -6.76 5.77 -11.41
N VAL A 15 -7.24 4.82 -10.60
CA VAL A 15 -8.04 5.11 -9.42
C VAL A 15 -7.12 5.95 -8.54
N HIS A 16 -7.27 7.27 -8.64
CA HIS A 16 -6.58 8.23 -7.81
C HIS A 16 -7.18 8.13 -6.41
N ILE A 17 -6.83 7.06 -5.69
CA ILE A 17 -7.25 6.85 -4.31
C ILE A 17 -6.46 7.87 -3.48
N PRO A 18 -7.13 8.80 -2.78
CA PRO A 18 -6.45 9.83 -2.03
C PRO A 18 -5.49 9.19 -1.01
N ALA A 19 -4.20 9.57 -1.10
CA ALA A 19 -3.10 8.97 -0.34
C ALA A 19 -3.35 8.87 1.18
N LYS A 20 -4.16 9.78 1.73
CA LYS A 20 -4.59 9.81 3.13
C LYS A 20 -5.30 8.53 3.58
N TYR A 21 -6.06 7.88 2.71
CA TYR A 21 -6.75 6.63 3.03
C TYR A 21 -5.79 5.44 2.95
N TYR A 22 -4.89 5.47 1.97
CA TYR A 22 -3.88 4.42 1.82
C TYR A 22 -2.92 4.37 3.02
N GLU A 23 -2.57 5.51 3.64
CA GLU A 23 -1.72 5.54 4.82
C GLU A 23 -2.30 4.87 6.06
N ARG A 24 -3.63 4.88 6.23
CA ARG A 24 -4.30 4.34 7.42
C ARG A 24 -4.40 2.82 7.41
N ILE A 25 -4.57 2.24 6.22
CA ILE A 25 -4.85 0.81 6.05
C ILE A 25 -3.75 -0.07 6.70
N PRO A 26 -2.44 0.13 6.44
CA PRO A 26 -1.40 -0.70 7.09
C PRO A 26 -1.30 -0.49 8.59
N LYS A 27 -1.53 0.74 9.09
CA LYS A 27 -1.48 1.04 10.53
C LYS A 27 -2.60 0.33 11.28
N PHE A 28 -3.79 0.27 10.67
CA PHE A 28 -4.93 -0.46 11.22
C PHE A 28 -4.61 -1.96 11.34
N TYR A 29 -4.11 -2.59 10.27
CA TYR A 29 -3.72 -4.01 10.31
C TYR A 29 -2.61 -4.31 11.32
N PHE A 30 -1.70 -3.37 11.55
CA PHE A 30 -0.67 -3.54 12.58
C PHE A 30 -1.27 -3.58 13.99
N ILE A 31 -2.19 -2.68 14.32
CA ILE A 31 -2.84 -2.63 15.64
C ILE A 31 -3.72 -3.86 15.86
N VAL A 32 -4.54 -4.23 14.86
CA VAL A 32 -5.38 -5.44 14.93
C VAL A 32 -4.51 -6.69 15.09
N GLY A 33 -3.40 -6.75 14.35
CA GLY A 33 -2.46 -7.86 14.46
C GLY A 33 -1.83 -7.98 15.84
N LEU A 34 -1.40 -6.86 16.44
CA LEU A 34 -0.88 -6.83 17.81
C LEU A 34 -1.91 -7.26 18.85
N LEU A 35 -3.16 -6.83 18.71
CA LEU A 35 -4.25 -7.24 19.61
C LEU A 35 -4.49 -8.75 19.52
N LEU A 36 -4.55 -9.31 18.32
CA LEU A 36 -4.75 -10.75 18.10
C LEU A 36 -3.58 -11.59 18.65
N VAL A 37 -2.34 -11.17 18.40
CA VAL A 37 -1.16 -11.84 18.94
C VAL A 37 -1.12 -11.72 20.47
N GLY A 38 -1.39 -10.53 21.02
CA GLY A 38 -1.46 -10.30 22.45
C GLY A 38 -2.52 -11.16 23.12
N ASN A 39 -3.71 -11.27 22.51
CA ASN A 39 -4.79 -12.12 23.01
C ASN A 39 -4.39 -13.61 22.98
N ALA A 40 -3.79 -14.07 21.89
CA ALA A 40 -3.33 -15.46 21.78
C ALA A 40 -2.22 -15.82 22.79
N ILE A 41 -1.32 -14.88 23.08
CA ILE A 41 -0.29 -15.06 24.11
C ILE A 41 -0.91 -15.07 25.50
N TYR A 42 -1.90 -14.20 25.74
CA TYR A 42 -2.60 -14.12 27.02
C TYR A 42 -3.40 -15.38 27.35
N ASP A 43 -4.17 -15.91 26.38
CA ASP A 43 -4.94 -17.15 26.53
C ASP A 43 -4.03 -18.40 26.59
N GLY A 44 -2.78 -18.27 26.12
CA GLY A 44 -1.84 -19.36 25.99
C GLY A 44 -2.11 -20.19 24.73
N LEU A 45 -1.03 -20.60 24.06
CA LEU A 45 -1.07 -21.36 22.81
C LEU A 45 -1.43 -22.85 23.02
N ASN A 46 -2.35 -23.14 23.95
CA ASN A 46 -2.80 -24.50 24.26
C ASN A 46 -4.11 -24.85 23.54
N ASP A 47 -4.80 -23.86 22.97
CA ASP A 47 -6.04 -24.05 22.23
C ASP A 47 -5.83 -23.76 20.73
N THR A 48 -6.54 -24.51 19.89
CA THR A 48 -6.56 -24.33 18.43
C THR A 48 -7.06 -22.92 18.07
N ALA A 49 -8.00 -22.38 18.83
CA ALA A 49 -8.48 -21.02 18.64
C ALA A 49 -7.38 -19.98 18.90
N ALA A 50 -6.59 -20.14 19.97
CA ALA A 50 -5.46 -19.26 20.26
C ALA A 50 -4.39 -19.31 19.16
N TYR A 51 -4.10 -20.51 18.61
CA TYR A 51 -3.21 -20.64 17.45
C TYR A 51 -3.73 -19.91 16.21
N ALA A 52 -5.04 -19.98 15.93
CA ALA A 52 -5.64 -19.25 14.82
C ALA A 52 -5.50 -17.73 15.01
N HIS A 53 -5.82 -17.21 16.19
CA HIS A 53 -5.63 -15.80 16.53
C HIS A 53 -4.17 -15.36 16.37
N PHE A 54 -3.22 -16.17 16.84
CA PHE A 54 -1.80 -15.90 16.69
C PHE A 54 -1.39 -15.84 15.21
N PHE A 55 -1.82 -16.82 14.41
CA PHE A 55 -1.48 -16.89 12.99
C PHE A 55 -2.05 -15.70 12.20
N PHE A 56 -3.35 -15.40 12.36
CA PHE A 56 -3.97 -14.24 11.71
C PHE A 56 -3.35 -12.93 12.17
N GLY A 57 -3.06 -12.80 13.47
CA GLY A 57 -2.39 -11.63 14.02
C GLY A 57 -0.99 -11.43 13.44
N ALA A 58 -0.19 -12.48 13.38
CA ALA A 58 1.15 -12.47 12.81
C ALA A 58 1.13 -12.11 11.32
N MET A 59 0.23 -12.72 10.53
CA MET A 59 0.08 -12.39 9.10
C MET A 59 -0.32 -10.94 8.87
N SER A 60 -1.21 -10.39 9.71
CA SER A 60 -1.61 -8.99 9.66
C SER A 60 -0.44 -8.04 9.93
N ILE A 61 0.42 -8.36 10.91
CA ILE A 61 1.64 -7.59 11.20
C ILE A 61 2.62 -7.68 10.01
N ILE A 62 2.87 -8.88 9.48
CA ILE A 62 3.77 -9.08 8.33
C ILE A 62 3.30 -8.27 7.13
N TYR A 63 2.00 -8.29 6.83
CA TYR A 63 1.42 -7.49 5.75
C TYR A 63 1.65 -5.99 5.98
N ALA A 64 1.34 -5.48 7.17
CA ALA A 64 1.52 -4.08 7.50
C ALA A 64 2.98 -3.61 7.36
N VAL A 65 3.94 -4.42 7.85
CA VAL A 65 5.38 -4.16 7.75
C VAL A 65 5.85 -4.23 6.29
N SER A 66 5.36 -5.21 5.52
CA SER A 66 5.71 -5.37 4.11
C SER A 66 5.27 -4.17 3.28
N VAL A 67 4.05 -3.66 3.51
CA VAL A 67 3.57 -2.45 2.84
C VAL A 67 4.37 -1.22 3.27
N GLN A 68 4.73 -1.09 4.55
CA GLN A 68 5.61 0.00 4.99
C GLN A 68 6.99 -0.06 4.32
N ARG A 69 7.61 -1.25 4.25
CA ARG A 69 8.90 -1.43 3.56
C ARG A 69 8.80 -1.12 2.07
N ALA A 70 7.74 -1.56 1.40
CA ALA A 70 7.51 -1.25 0.00
C ALA A 70 7.40 0.27 -0.24
N ARG A 71 6.74 1.00 0.67
CA ARG A 71 6.64 2.47 0.61
C ARG A 71 7.95 3.19 0.87
N LEU A 72 8.73 2.72 1.84
CA LEU A 72 10.08 3.25 2.09
C LEU A 72 10.94 3.07 0.84
N LYS A 73 10.93 1.88 0.23
CA LYS A 73 11.65 1.62 -1.03
C LYS A 73 11.21 2.53 -2.19
N HIS A 74 9.93 2.88 -2.29
CA HIS A 74 9.44 3.84 -3.30
C HIS A 74 9.79 5.30 -2.98
N ARG A 75 10.02 5.65 -1.71
CA ARG A 75 10.54 6.97 -1.33
C ARG A 75 12.03 7.11 -1.60
N ASP A 76 12.79 6.03 -1.39
CA ASP A 76 14.25 6.02 -1.56
C ASP A 76 14.65 5.87 -3.03
N ASN A 77 13.83 5.21 -3.84
CA ASN A 77 13.92 5.20 -5.31
C ASN A 77 12.69 5.90 -5.89
N PRO A 78 12.66 7.24 -5.94
CA PRO A 78 11.73 7.90 -6.85
C PRO A 78 11.97 7.33 -8.26
N PRO A 79 10.93 7.03 -9.05
CA PRO A 79 11.12 6.65 -10.44
C PRO A 79 12.02 7.71 -11.08
N ALA A 80 13.07 7.26 -11.75
CA ALA A 80 13.88 8.10 -12.61
C ALA A 80 13.05 8.47 -13.85
N GLU A 81 11.98 9.24 -13.64
CA GLU A 81 11.38 10.06 -14.68
C GLU A 81 11.95 11.45 -14.52
N ASP A 82 13.10 11.62 -15.16
CA ASP A 82 13.59 12.93 -15.52
C ASP A 82 12.69 13.51 -16.62
N SER A 83 12.33 14.78 -16.45
CA SER A 83 12.01 15.74 -17.50
C SER A 83 10.63 15.74 -18.20
N GLN A 84 10.06 16.95 -18.21
CA GLN A 84 8.85 17.48 -18.88
C GLN A 84 7.56 17.32 -18.07
N GLN A 85 6.88 18.37 -17.58
CA GLN A 85 6.77 19.72 -18.11
C GLN A 85 6.32 20.65 -16.98
N LYS A 86 7.16 21.60 -16.62
CA LYS A 86 6.76 22.83 -15.94
C LYS A 86 6.25 23.77 -17.04
N PRO A 87 4.96 24.13 -17.14
CA PRO A 87 4.62 25.32 -17.89
C PRO A 87 5.05 26.51 -17.02
N SER A 88 6.08 27.19 -17.50
CA SER A 88 6.37 28.57 -17.15
C SER A 88 5.12 29.40 -17.42
N GLU A 89 4.38 29.78 -16.38
CA GLU A 89 3.39 30.84 -16.46
C GLU A 89 4.15 32.17 -16.40
N SER A 90 4.68 32.57 -17.55
CA SER A 90 5.18 33.92 -17.81
C SER A 90 4.86 34.23 -19.27
N GLN A 91 3.75 34.94 -19.46
CA GLN A 91 3.55 36.02 -20.45
C GLN A 91 2.05 36.31 -20.58
N SER A 92 1.58 37.39 -19.96
CA SER A 92 1.08 38.56 -20.68
C SER A 92 1.10 39.80 -19.80
#